data_AF-A0A9P1A6F6-F1
#
_entry.id   AF-A0A9P1A6F6-F1
#
_cell.length_a   1.000
_cell.length_b   1.000
_cell.length_c   1.000
_cell.angle_alpha   90.00
_cell.angle_beta   90.00
_cell.angle_gamma   90.00
#
_symmetry.space_group_name_H-M   'P 1'
#
loop_
_entity.id
_entity.type
_entity.pdbx_description
1 polymer ?
#
loop_
_entity_poly.entity_id
_entity_poly.type
_entity_poly.pdbx_seq_one_letter_code
_entity_poly.pdbx_strand_id
1 'polypeptide(L)'
;MFRAVIASSGRRLSVTFRRSYAPPKAGAAAAVKVDKSFVDQDAEKLATHVCINAYLQGDEPGPKVLPDSEYPEWLFKLDLRPPREFEDLDPEKDGWLYWRSLRKRQIEQNRRIEKLKTRFLHLQDSPSMKKQK
;
A
#
# COMPACT_ATOMS: atom_id res chain seq x y z
N MET A 1 -49.97 -2.72 50.67
CA MET A 1 -49.33 -1.86 49.66
C MET A 1 -47.91 -1.55 50.09
N PHE A 2 -46.92 -2.33 49.64
CA PHE A 2 -45.50 -2.10 49.94
C PHE A 2 -44.82 -1.52 48.70
N ARG A 3 -44.33 -0.28 48.81
CA ARG A 3 -43.51 0.39 47.78
C ARG A 3 -42.07 -0.10 47.92
N ALA A 4 -41.55 -0.75 46.89
CA ALA A 4 -40.12 -1.02 46.76
C ALA A 4 -39.43 0.17 46.09
N VAL A 5 -38.46 0.76 46.77
CA VAL A 5 -37.57 1.81 46.25
C VAL A 5 -36.49 1.12 45.41
N ILE A 6 -36.49 1.38 44.09
CA ILE A 6 -35.44 0.88 43.18
C ILE A 6 -34.29 1.88 43.22
N ALA A 7 -33.20 1.53 43.90
CA ALA A 7 -31.94 2.25 43.81
C ALA A 7 -31.24 1.87 42.49
N SER A 8 -31.30 2.75 41.48
CA SER A 8 -30.55 2.56 40.23
C SER A 8 -29.08 2.92 40.43
N SER A 9 -28.23 1.92 40.68
CA SER A 9 -26.77 2.11 40.61
C SER A 9 -26.30 1.82 39.18
N GLY A 10 -26.16 2.88 38.38
CA GLY A 10 -25.66 2.81 37.01
C GLY A 10 -24.18 2.49 36.96
N ARG A 11 -23.81 1.21 37.08
CA ARG A 11 -22.45 0.73 36.81
C ARG A 11 -22.31 0.55 35.29
N ARG A 12 -21.68 1.51 34.59
CA ARG A 12 -21.28 1.32 33.19
C ARG A 12 -20.18 0.27 33.14
N LEU A 13 -20.53 -0.94 32.73
CA LEU A 13 -19.55 -1.97 32.40
C LEU A 13 -18.91 -1.58 31.06
N SER A 14 -17.68 -1.07 31.09
CA SER A 14 -16.85 -0.96 29.89
C SER A 14 -16.36 -2.35 29.50
N VAL A 15 -17.10 -3.03 28.62
CA VAL A 15 -16.67 -4.31 28.03
C VAL A 15 -15.56 -3.99 27.04
N THR A 16 -14.31 -4.18 27.44
CA THR A 16 -13.19 -4.19 26.49
C THR A 16 -13.14 -5.57 25.83
N PHE A 17 -13.70 -5.68 24.63
CA PHE A 17 -13.56 -6.88 23.83
C PHE A 17 -12.13 -6.94 23.27
N ARG A 18 -11.23 -7.65 23.98
CA ARG A 18 -9.94 -8.03 23.42
C ARG A 18 -10.15 -9.23 22.50
N ARG A 19 -10.02 -9.04 21.18
CA ARG A 19 -9.86 -10.16 20.24
C ARG A 19 -8.55 -10.88 20.56
N SER A 20 -8.64 -12.11 21.06
CA SER A 20 -7.52 -13.05 21.13
C SER A 20 -7.36 -13.73 19.77
N TYR A 21 -6.34 -13.37 19.01
CA TYR A 21 -5.91 -14.17 17.87
C TYR A 21 -5.01 -15.30 18.38
N ALA A 22 -5.23 -16.52 17.88
CA ALA A 22 -4.29 -17.62 18.11
C ALA A 22 -2.92 -17.22 17.51
N PRO A 23 -1.80 -17.41 18.23
CA PRO A 23 -0.50 -17.19 17.63
C PRO A 23 -0.35 -18.13 16.43
N PRO A 24 0.13 -17.66 15.27
CA PRO A 24 0.35 -18.54 14.14
C PRO A 24 1.29 -19.67 14.58
N LYS A 25 0.88 -20.91 14.35
CA LYS A 25 1.76 -22.08 14.53
C LYS A 25 3.00 -21.85 13.67
N ALA A 26 4.15 -21.73 14.31
CA ALA A 26 5.44 -21.73 13.64
C ALA A 26 5.72 -23.14 13.10
N GLY A 27 5.06 -23.49 12.01
CA GLY A 27 5.56 -24.53 11.13
C GLY A 27 6.82 -23.96 10.49
N ALA A 28 7.96 -24.62 10.70
CA ALA A 28 9.17 -24.35 9.94
C ALA A 28 8.88 -24.63 8.46
N ALA A 29 8.35 -23.63 7.76
CA ALA A 29 8.39 -23.60 6.32
C ALA A 29 9.87 -23.56 5.98
N ALA A 30 10.40 -24.70 5.55
CA ALA A 30 11.69 -24.76 4.88
C ALA A 30 11.69 -23.60 3.88
N ALA A 31 12.59 -22.65 4.08
CA ALA A 31 12.76 -21.53 3.18
C ALA A 31 13.23 -22.13 1.85
N VAL A 32 12.27 -22.44 0.97
CA VAL A 32 12.53 -22.64 -0.44
C VAL A 32 13.19 -21.34 -0.88
N LYS A 33 14.51 -21.39 -1.10
CA LYS A 33 15.24 -20.30 -1.71
C LYS A 33 14.64 -20.15 -3.10
N VAL A 34 13.71 -19.22 -3.24
CA VAL A 34 13.22 -18.79 -4.54
C VAL A 34 14.43 -18.14 -5.20
N ASP A 35 14.98 -18.78 -6.22
CA ASP A 35 16.04 -18.23 -7.05
C ASP A 35 15.48 -17.02 -7.80
N LYS A 36 15.60 -15.87 -7.14
CA LYS A 36 14.94 -14.61 -7.51
C LYS A 36 15.69 -13.81 -8.57
N SER A 37 16.74 -14.37 -9.17
CA SER A 37 17.76 -13.57 -9.84
C SER A 37 18.42 -14.22 -11.05
N PHE A 38 17.94 -15.35 -11.56
CA PHE A 38 18.46 -15.81 -12.85
C PHE A 38 17.92 -14.89 -13.94
N VAL A 39 18.82 -14.12 -14.55
CA VAL A 39 18.56 -13.24 -15.69
C VAL A 39 19.49 -13.73 -16.80
N ASP A 40 18.91 -14.10 -17.94
CA ASP A 40 19.69 -14.49 -19.11
C ASP A 40 20.57 -13.30 -19.58
N GLN A 41 21.81 -13.58 -19.97
CA GLN A 41 22.79 -12.56 -20.38
C GLN A 41 23.01 -12.53 -21.89
N ASP A 42 22.40 -13.47 -22.63
CA ASP A 42 22.55 -13.56 -24.08
C ASP A 42 21.75 -12.45 -24.79
N ALA A 43 22.47 -11.46 -25.33
CA ALA A 43 21.86 -10.29 -25.97
C ALA A 43 20.93 -10.64 -27.15
N GLU A 44 21.28 -11.64 -27.97
CA GLU A 44 20.46 -12.07 -29.10
C GLU A 44 19.13 -12.68 -28.64
N LYS A 45 19.15 -13.46 -27.55
CA LYS A 45 17.95 -14.05 -26.96
C LYS A 45 17.05 -12.98 -26.36
N LEU A 46 17.62 -12.02 -25.64
CA LEU A 46 16.87 -10.90 -25.03
C LEU A 46 16.25 -9.95 -26.05
N ALA A 47 16.86 -9.80 -27.23
CA ALA A 47 16.32 -8.96 -28.29
C ALA A 47 15.17 -9.64 -29.07
N THR A 48 15.17 -10.97 -29.15
CA THR A 48 14.25 -11.74 -29.99
C THR A 48 13.10 -12.38 -29.23
N HIS A 49 13.28 -12.67 -27.94
CA HIS A 49 12.32 -13.40 -27.11
C HIS A 49 12.07 -12.69 -25.78
N VAL A 50 10.87 -12.91 -25.24
CA VAL A 50 10.43 -12.38 -23.95
C VAL A 50 10.70 -13.44 -22.86
N CYS A 51 11.75 -13.24 -22.06
CA CYS A 51 12.17 -14.16 -21.00
C CYS A 51 11.31 -14.07 -19.72
N ILE A 52 9.98 -14.21 -19.83
CA ILE A 52 9.03 -14.14 -18.70
C ILE A 52 8.60 -15.53 -18.18
N ASN A 53 8.89 -16.61 -18.92
CA ASN A 53 8.40 -17.94 -18.56
C ASN A 53 8.93 -18.39 -17.19
N ALA A 54 8.01 -18.63 -16.24
CA ALA A 54 8.32 -19.11 -14.90
C ALA A 54 8.11 -20.63 -14.74
N TYR A 55 7.59 -21.30 -15.77
CA TYR A 55 7.35 -22.73 -15.77
C TYR A 55 8.59 -23.49 -16.24
N LEU A 56 8.97 -24.53 -15.49
CA LEU A 56 10.02 -25.48 -15.88
C LEU A 56 9.62 -26.36 -17.07
N GLN A 57 8.31 -26.44 -17.36
CA GLN A 57 7.76 -27.19 -18.47
C GLN A 57 7.39 -26.21 -19.58
N GLY A 58 8.21 -26.15 -20.62
CA GLY A 58 8.01 -25.32 -21.81
C GLY A 58 9.29 -25.24 -22.64
N ASP A 59 9.14 -24.91 -23.92
CA ASP A 59 10.30 -24.59 -24.76
C ASP A 59 10.93 -23.29 -24.24
N GLU A 60 12.19 -23.38 -23.83
CA GLU A 60 13.08 -22.22 -23.73
C GLU A 60 13.52 -21.86 -25.16
N PRO A 61 13.44 -20.59 -25.61
CA PRO A 61 13.12 -19.34 -24.90
C PRO A 61 11.61 -19.01 -24.95
N GLY A 62 11.15 -18.08 -24.10
CA GLY A 62 9.75 -17.65 -24.03
C GLY A 62 9.17 -17.06 -25.33
N PRO A 63 7.96 -16.48 -25.32
CA PRO A 63 7.31 -15.99 -26.54
C PRO A 63 8.20 -15.05 -27.36
N LYS A 64 8.25 -15.26 -28.69
CA LYS A 64 8.99 -14.40 -29.63
C LYS A 64 8.37 -13.01 -29.69
N VAL A 65 9.21 -11.99 -29.85
CA VAL A 65 8.77 -10.63 -30.16
C VAL A 65 8.31 -10.59 -31.61
N LEU A 66 7.07 -10.15 -31.82
CA LEU A 66 6.40 -10.07 -33.13
C LEU A 66 6.66 -8.69 -33.75
N PRO A 67 6.37 -8.49 -35.05
CA PRO A 67 6.45 -7.15 -35.65
C PRO A 67 5.40 -6.21 -35.03
N ASP A 68 5.69 -4.90 -35.02
CA ASP A 68 4.85 -3.85 -34.43
C ASP A 68 3.40 -3.85 -34.91
N SER A 69 3.14 -4.35 -36.12
CA SER A 69 1.80 -4.45 -36.72
C SER A 69 0.86 -5.44 -36.01
N GLU A 70 1.40 -6.42 -35.30
CA GLU A 70 0.60 -7.41 -34.56
C GLU A 70 0.16 -6.89 -33.19
N TYR A 71 0.82 -5.84 -32.69
CA TYR A 71 0.50 -5.23 -31.41
C TYR A 71 -0.55 -4.12 -31.58
N PRO A 72 -1.43 -3.95 -30.59
CA PRO A 72 -2.45 -2.91 -30.66
C PRO A 72 -1.82 -1.52 -30.57
N GLU A 73 -2.36 -0.58 -31.36
CA GLU A 73 -1.82 0.78 -31.52
C GLU A 73 -1.68 1.56 -30.19
N TRP A 74 -2.52 1.27 -29.20
CA TRP A 74 -2.48 1.95 -27.89
C TRP A 74 -1.18 1.66 -27.12
N LEU A 75 -0.50 0.55 -27.41
CA LEU A 75 0.77 0.17 -26.75
C LEU A 75 1.84 1.23 -26.98
N PHE A 76 1.93 1.73 -28.22
CA PHE A 76 2.91 2.75 -28.63
C PHE A 76 2.49 4.18 -28.28
N LYS A 77 1.25 4.36 -27.81
CA LYS A 77 0.71 5.65 -27.34
C LYS A 77 0.84 5.83 -25.82
N LEU A 78 1.41 4.86 -25.10
CA LEU A 78 1.62 4.96 -23.66
C LEU A 78 2.65 6.06 -23.32
N ASP A 79 2.37 6.84 -22.28
CA ASP A 79 3.33 7.82 -21.76
C ASP A 79 4.41 7.10 -20.94
N LEU A 80 5.64 7.09 -21.46
CA LEU A 80 6.81 6.50 -20.81
C LEU A 80 7.56 7.51 -19.93
N ARG A 81 7.05 8.75 -19.81
CA ARG A 81 7.67 9.79 -18.99
C ARG A 81 7.48 9.48 -17.50
N PRO A 82 8.36 10.00 -16.64
CA PRO A 82 8.14 9.92 -15.21
C PRO A 82 6.78 10.54 -14.84
N PRO A 83 6.10 10.02 -13.81
CA PRO A 83 4.82 10.55 -13.37
C PRO A 83 4.93 12.05 -13.11
N ARG A 84 4.02 12.83 -13.72
CA ARG A 84 3.91 14.27 -13.50
C ARG A 84 3.59 14.59 -12.04
N GLU A 85 4.06 15.75 -11.59
CA GLU A 85 3.72 16.24 -10.26
C GLU A 85 2.25 16.66 -10.18
N PHE A 86 1.64 16.55 -9.00
CA PHE A 86 0.22 16.89 -8.80
C PHE A 86 -0.14 18.32 -9.26
N GLU A 87 0.78 19.27 -9.12
CA GLU A 87 0.56 20.67 -9.49
C GLU A 87 0.45 20.89 -11.00
N ASP A 88 1.02 19.98 -11.80
CA ASP A 88 0.95 20.02 -13.25
C ASP A 88 -0.25 19.25 -13.82
N LEU A 89 -0.99 18.51 -12.97
CA LEU A 89 -2.18 17.77 -13.40
C LEU A 89 -3.41 18.67 -13.44
N ASP A 90 -4.17 18.55 -14.52
CA ASP A 90 -5.41 19.30 -14.73
C ASP A 90 -6.62 18.38 -14.53
N PRO A 91 -7.59 18.73 -13.66
CA PRO A 91 -8.77 17.91 -13.41
C PRO A 91 -9.62 17.65 -14.67
N GLU A 92 -9.59 18.56 -15.65
CA GLU A 92 -10.39 18.43 -16.88
C GLU A 92 -9.70 17.57 -17.95
N LYS A 93 -8.37 17.56 -17.98
CA LYS A 93 -7.58 16.82 -18.99
C LYS A 93 -7.13 15.44 -18.51
N ASP A 94 -6.63 15.36 -17.29
CA ASP A 94 -6.07 14.14 -16.71
C ASP A 94 -7.12 13.34 -15.92
N GLY A 95 -8.26 13.96 -15.62
CA GLY A 95 -9.45 13.33 -15.06
C GLY A 95 -9.15 12.51 -13.80
N TRP A 96 -9.19 11.19 -13.94
CA TRP A 96 -8.99 10.24 -12.84
C TRP A 96 -7.61 10.32 -12.19
N LEU A 97 -6.55 10.60 -12.96
CA LEU A 97 -5.18 10.66 -12.45
C LEU A 97 -5.04 11.77 -11.41
N TYR A 98 -5.61 12.94 -11.68
CA TYR A 98 -5.63 14.09 -10.77
C TYR A 98 -6.24 13.72 -9.41
N TRP A 99 -7.45 13.15 -9.42
CA TRP A 99 -8.16 12.78 -8.19
C TRP A 99 -7.44 11.69 -7.39
N ARG A 100 -6.82 10.74 -8.08
CA ARG A 100 -5.98 9.72 -7.44
C ARG A 100 -4.78 10.34 -6.74
N SER A 101 -4.08 11.27 -7.39
CA SER A 101 -2.95 11.99 -6.80
C SER A 101 -3.37 12.90 -5.64
N LEU A 102 -4.52 13.57 -5.73
CA LEU A 102 -5.07 14.38 -4.63
C LEU A 102 -5.33 13.51 -3.38
N ARG A 103 -6.01 12.37 -3.57
CA ARG A 103 -6.28 11.43 -2.47
C ARG A 103 -4.99 10.90 -1.85
N LYS A 104 -3.96 10.62 -2.66
CA LYS A 104 -2.65 10.19 -2.17
C LYS A 104 -2.01 11.27 -1.28
N ARG A 105 -1.98 12.54 -1.72
CA ARG A 105 -1.47 13.68 -0.92
C ARG A 105 -2.23 13.83 0.41
N GLN A 106 -3.56 13.71 0.40
CA GLN A 106 -4.38 13.78 1.62
C GLN A 106 -4.01 12.68 2.63
N ILE A 107 -3.87 11.44 2.17
CA ILE A 107 -3.47 10.31 3.02
C ILE A 107 -2.08 10.54 3.61
N GLU A 108 -1.13 11.01 2.81
CA GLU A 108 0.23 11.32 3.25
C GLU A 108 0.27 12.43 4.30
N GLN A 109 -0.51 13.50 4.09
CA GLN A 109 -0.67 14.58 5.08
C GLN A 109 -1.28 14.07 6.38
N ASN A 110 -2.34 13.27 6.32
CA ASN A 110 -2.97 12.70 7.51
C ASN A 110 -2.00 11.81 8.30
N ARG A 111 -1.25 10.94 7.62
CA ARG A 111 -0.20 10.12 8.24
C ARG A 111 0.88 10.98 8.91
N ARG A 112 1.29 12.07 8.26
CA ARG A 112 2.25 13.02 8.84
C ARG A 112 1.71 13.69 10.09
N ILE A 113 0.46 14.14 10.07
CA ILE A 113 -0.22 14.77 11.21
C ILE A 113 -0.34 13.79 12.38
N GLU A 114 -0.78 12.55 12.14
CA GLU A 114 -0.88 11.50 13.16
C GLU A 114 0.48 11.20 13.81
N LYS A 115 1.53 11.14 13.00
CA LYS A 115 2.91 10.96 13.48
C LYS A 115 3.35 12.12 14.36
N LEU A 116 3.00 13.36 14.03
CA LEU A 116 3.36 14.53 14.82
C LEU A 116 2.56 14.62 16.12
N LYS A 117 1.27 14.28 16.09
CA LYS A 117 0.40 14.21 17.29
C LYS A 117 0.98 13.29 18.34
N THR A 118 1.46 12.11 17.93
CA THR A 118 2.03 11.10 18.84
C THR A 118 3.48 11.40 19.26
N ARG A 119 4.27 12.05 18.41
CA ARG A 119 5.69 12.35 18.70
C ARG A 119 5.90 13.36 19.83
N PHE A 120 5.04 14.38 19.91
CA PHE A 120 5.21 15.48 20.87
C PHE A 120 4.28 15.39 22.07
N LEU A 121 3.73 14.20 22.37
CA LEU A 121 2.83 14.01 23.50
C LEU A 121 3.46 14.49 24.82
N HIS A 122 4.73 14.14 25.05
CA HIS A 122 5.50 14.55 26.23
C HIS A 122 5.80 16.06 26.29
N LEU A 123 5.75 16.77 25.16
CA LEU A 123 6.00 18.22 25.08
C LEU A 123 4.71 19.03 25.34
N GLN A 124 3.54 18.48 25.01
CA GLN A 124 2.25 19.15 25.18
C GLN A 124 1.85 19.33 26.66
N ASP A 125 2.27 18.42 27.55
CA ASP A 125 2.04 18.50 28.99
C ASP A 125 3.19 19.18 29.78
N SER A 126 4.24 19.64 29.09
CA SER A 126 5.41 20.25 29.71
C SER A 126 5.04 21.52 30.49
N PRO A 127 5.52 21.69 31.74
CA PRO A 127 5.30 22.91 32.53
C PRO A 127 5.71 24.21 31.82
N SER A 128 6.64 24.14 30.86
CA SER A 128 7.10 25.29 30.06
C SER A 128 6.11 25.74 28.98
N MET A 129 5.17 24.88 28.57
CA MET A 129 4.18 25.14 27.50
C MET A 129 2.80 25.57 28.06
N LYS A 130 2.56 25.37 29.36
CA LYS A 130 1.36 25.85 30.04
C LYS A 130 1.47 27.36 30.22
N LYS A 131 0.57 28.11 29.57
CA LYS A 131 0.47 29.56 29.79
C LYS A 131 0.28 29.81 31.29
N GLN A 132 1.23 30.52 31.89
CA GLN A 132 1.11 31.04 33.25
C GLN A 132 -0.14 31.93 33.26
N LYS A 133 -1.14 31.54 34.05
CA LYS A 133 -2.40 32.27 34.22
C LYS A 133 -2.23 33.29 35.32
#